data_AF-A0A7S7SRQ1-F1
#
_entry.id   AF-A0A7S7SRQ1-F1
#
_cell.length_a   1.000
_cell.length_b   1.000
_cell.length_c   1.000
_cell.angle_alpha   90.00
_cell.angle_beta   90.00
_cell.angle_gamma   90.00
#
_symmetry.space_group_name_H-M   'P 1'
#
loop_
_entity.id
_entity.type
_entity.pdbx_description
1 polymer ?
#
loop_
_entity_poly.entity_id
_entity_poly.type
_entity_poly.pdbx_seq_one_letter_code
_entity_poly.pdbx_strand_id
1 'polypeptide(L)'
;MSNNKQSSRSIHVSSSVNQRMIRLVRALLCGTVTREDADRIAGCSNSPDLIAEIRRLGLGRKHLVTTLFKVIDRDGRVSHPGRYSLTSEGHAMLTEWLNSFVQKHTDEAEK
;
A
#
# COMPACT_ATOMS: atom_id res chain seq x y z
N MET A 1 -23.75 -32.09 -2.74
CA MET A 1 -22.82 -31.35 -3.62
C MET A 1 -22.66 -29.95 -3.05
N SER A 2 -21.59 -29.73 -2.29
CA SER A 2 -21.34 -28.47 -1.59
C SER A 2 -20.82 -27.42 -2.56
N ASN A 3 -21.64 -26.41 -2.88
CA ASN A 3 -21.24 -25.29 -3.71
C ASN A 3 -20.39 -24.31 -2.89
N ASN A 4 -19.08 -24.42 -3.03
CA ASN A 4 -18.11 -23.49 -2.48
C ASN A 4 -18.20 -22.16 -3.26
N LYS A 5 -18.81 -21.13 -2.65
CA LYS A 5 -18.80 -19.76 -3.19
C LYS A 5 -17.38 -19.20 -3.01
N GLN A 6 -16.55 -19.32 -4.04
CA GLN A 6 -15.33 -18.52 -4.15
C GLN A 6 -15.74 -17.04 -4.20
N SER A 7 -15.58 -16.33 -3.07
CA SER A 7 -15.72 -14.88 -2.99
C SER A 7 -14.57 -14.24 -3.79
N SER A 8 -14.90 -13.68 -4.94
CA SER A 8 -13.98 -12.95 -5.81
C SER A 8 -13.41 -11.74 -5.04
N ARG A 9 -12.17 -11.85 -4.53
CA ARG A 9 -11.45 -10.79 -3.81
C ARG A 9 -10.90 -9.75 -4.79
N SER A 10 -11.78 -8.95 -5.37
CA SER A 10 -11.38 -7.82 -6.21
C SER A 10 -11.06 -6.60 -5.34
N ILE A 11 -9.86 -6.04 -5.49
CA ILE A 11 -9.49 -4.76 -4.90
C ILE A 11 -10.33 -3.64 -5.56
N HIS A 12 -10.90 -2.74 -4.76
CA HIS A 12 -11.71 -1.64 -5.28
C HIS A 12 -10.83 -0.53 -5.89
N VAL A 13 -11.12 -0.12 -7.13
CA VAL A 13 -10.49 1.05 -7.76
C VAL A 13 -11.34 2.28 -7.43
N SER A 14 -10.94 3.05 -6.42
CA SER A 14 -11.56 4.34 -6.08
C SER A 14 -11.29 5.40 -7.15
N SER A 15 -12.20 6.36 -7.30
CA SER A 15 -12.02 7.57 -8.14
C SER A 15 -11.01 8.59 -7.57
N SER A 16 -10.48 8.37 -6.36
CA SER A 16 -9.58 9.29 -5.66
C SER A 16 -8.11 8.87 -5.68
N VAL A 17 -7.68 8.05 -6.64
CA VAL A 17 -6.30 7.57 -6.70
C VAL A 17 -5.37 8.72 -7.12
N ASN A 18 -4.62 9.23 -6.15
CA ASN A 18 -3.64 10.29 -6.36
C ASN A 18 -2.27 9.69 -6.72
N GLN A 19 -1.47 10.41 -7.50
CA GLN A 19 -0.05 10.10 -7.78
C GLN A 19 0.76 9.81 -6.51
N ARG A 20 0.42 10.42 -5.37
CA ARG A 20 1.03 10.11 -4.06
C ARG A 20 0.86 8.63 -3.69
N MET A 21 -0.34 8.09 -3.87
CA MET A 21 -0.64 6.68 -3.64
C MET A 21 0.16 5.79 -4.58
N ILE A 22 0.22 6.12 -5.87
CA ILE A 22 0.95 5.34 -6.87
C ILE A 22 2.44 5.24 -6.54
N ARG A 23 3.07 6.33 -6.11
CA ARG A 23 4.48 6.33 -5.66
C ARG A 23 4.69 5.37 -4.48
N LEU A 24 3.82 5.46 -3.47
CA LEU A 24 3.91 4.60 -2.28
C LEU A 24 3.63 3.13 -2.59
N VAL A 25 2.63 2.85 -3.44
CA VAL A 25 2.30 1.49 -3.89
C VAL A 25 3.50 0.85 -4.60
N ARG A 26 4.13 1.56 -5.54
CA ARG A 26 5.35 1.06 -6.22
C ARG A 26 6.46 0.74 -5.22
N ALA A 27 6.69 1.61 -4.23
CA ALA A 27 7.69 1.36 -3.20
C ALA A 27 7.37 0.11 -2.35
N LEU A 28 6.10 -0.07 -1.96
CA LEU A 28 5.65 -1.24 -1.19
C LEU A 28 5.80 -2.55 -1.99
N LEU A 29 5.62 -2.50 -3.32
CA LEU A 29 5.86 -3.66 -4.19
C LEU A 29 7.34 -4.01 -4.34
N CYS A 30 8.24 -3.05 -4.16
CA CYS A 30 9.69 -3.26 -4.17
C CYS A 30 10.23 -3.75 -2.81
N GLY A 31 9.54 -3.49 -1.70
CA GLY A 31 9.98 -3.97 -0.40
C GLY A 31 9.31 -3.28 0.79
N THR A 32 9.95 -3.42 1.95
CA THR A 32 9.49 -2.80 3.20
C THR A 32 9.75 -1.30 3.18
N VAL A 33 8.80 -0.51 3.66
CA VAL A 33 8.88 0.96 3.66
C VAL A 33 8.68 1.47 5.09
N THR A 34 9.60 2.29 5.61
CA THR A 34 9.43 2.95 6.91
C THR A 34 8.39 4.07 6.81
N ARG A 35 7.84 4.54 7.94
CA ARG A 35 6.97 5.71 7.96
C ARG A 35 7.64 6.93 7.32
N GLU A 36 8.91 7.14 7.64
CA GLU A 36 9.70 8.29 7.18
C GLU A 36 9.97 8.22 5.68
N ASP A 37 10.27 7.02 5.17
CA ASP A 37 10.39 6.81 3.73
C ASP A 37 9.05 6.98 3.03
N ALA A 38 7.95 6.51 3.63
CA ALA A 38 6.62 6.67 3.07
C ALA A 38 6.24 8.15 2.91
N ASP A 39 6.54 8.99 3.91
CA ASP A 39 6.32 10.44 3.83
C ASP A 39 7.15 11.06 2.67
N ARG A 40 8.43 10.67 2.55
CA ARG A 40 9.34 11.16 1.49
C ARG A 40 8.89 10.73 0.09
N ILE A 41 8.52 9.47 -0.08
CA ILE A 41 8.10 8.86 -1.36
C ILE A 41 6.77 9.44 -1.82
N ALA A 42 5.80 9.56 -0.91
CA ALA A 42 4.50 10.13 -1.20
C ALA A 42 4.57 11.65 -1.43
N GLY A 43 5.56 12.34 -0.84
CA GLY A 43 5.67 13.79 -0.86
C GLY A 43 4.64 14.47 0.04
N CYS A 44 4.25 13.82 1.14
CA CYS A 44 3.35 14.37 2.15
C CYS A 44 3.72 13.86 3.55
N SER A 45 3.55 14.70 4.58
CA SER A 45 3.80 14.33 5.97
C SER A 45 2.61 13.60 6.63
N ASN A 46 1.85 12.84 5.84
CA ASN A 46 0.66 12.12 6.29
C ASN A 46 0.55 10.73 5.64
N SER A 47 1.67 10.02 5.52
CA SER A 47 1.67 8.65 5.02
C SER A 47 0.80 7.65 5.81
N PRO A 48 0.51 7.78 7.13
CA PRO A 48 -0.38 6.84 7.80
C PRO A 48 -1.79 6.82 7.22
N ASP A 49 -2.33 7.98 6.84
CA ASP A 49 -3.64 8.06 6.21
C ASP A 49 -3.62 7.46 4.81
N LEU A 50 -2.54 7.69 4.05
CA LEU A 50 -2.35 7.08 2.73
C LEU A 50 -2.24 5.54 2.82
N ILE A 51 -1.54 5.02 3.84
CA ILE A 51 -1.50 3.59 4.13
C ILE A 51 -2.89 3.06 4.51
N ALA A 52 -3.68 3.82 5.29
CA ALA A 52 -5.05 3.45 5.62
C ALA A 52 -5.95 3.41 4.37
N GLU A 53 -5.76 4.33 3.42
CA GLU A 53 -6.42 4.29 2.11
C GLU A 53 -6.03 3.05 1.31
N ILE A 54 -4.73 2.73 1.21
CA ILE A 54 -4.27 1.51 0.51
C ILE A 54 -4.89 0.26 1.15
N ARG A 55 -4.98 0.20 2.49
CA ARG A 55 -5.66 -0.88 3.19
C ARG A 55 -7.15 -0.98 2.83
N ARG A 56 -7.83 0.16 2.66
CA ARG A 56 -9.25 0.22 2.28
C ARG A 56 -9.51 -0.27 0.86
N LEU A 57 -8.48 -0.41 0.02
CA LEU A 57 -8.64 -1.02 -1.30
C LEU A 57 -8.98 -2.53 -1.21
N GLY A 58 -8.81 -3.16 -0.04
CA GLY A 58 -9.16 -4.57 0.20
C GLY A 58 -8.04 -5.39 0.86
N LEU A 59 -6.85 -4.80 1.01
CA LEU A 59 -5.71 -5.45 1.67
C LEU A 59 -5.94 -5.62 3.18
N GLY A 60 -6.50 -4.58 3.81
CA GLY A 60 -6.59 -4.49 5.27
C GLY A 60 -5.24 -4.60 5.99
N ARG A 61 -5.27 -4.74 7.32
CA ARG A 61 -4.06 -4.96 8.13
C ARG A 61 -3.47 -6.35 7.95
N LYS A 62 -4.25 -7.29 7.40
CA LYS A 62 -3.83 -8.67 7.12
C LYS A 62 -2.76 -8.73 6.03
N HIS A 63 -2.93 -7.93 4.96
CA HIS A 63 -2.07 -8.00 3.78
C HIS A 63 -1.08 -6.83 3.68
N LEU A 64 -1.37 -5.69 4.32
CA LEU A 64 -0.44 -4.58 4.51
C LEU A 64 -0.15 -4.40 6.00
N VAL A 65 0.89 -5.09 6.45
CA VAL A 65 1.27 -5.24 7.86
C VAL A 65 2.11 -4.04 8.31
N THR A 66 1.92 -3.62 9.56
CA THR A 66 2.83 -2.70 10.24
C THR A 66 3.56 -3.47 11.32
N THR A 67 4.90 -3.43 11.28
CA THR A 67 5.74 -3.91 12.38
C THR A 67 6.51 -2.74 12.97
N LEU A 68 6.75 -2.78 14.27
CA LEU A 68 7.57 -1.78 14.94
C LEU A 68 8.99 -2.32 15.06
N PHE A 69 9.98 -1.44 14.90
CA PHE A 69 11.37 -1.81 15.11
C PHE A 69 12.04 -0.80 16.05
N LYS A 70 12.95 -1.29 16.89
CA LYS A 70 13.63 -0.48 17.90
C LYS A 70 14.69 0.40 17.23
N VAL A 71 14.65 1.70 17.51
CA VAL A 71 15.65 2.69 17.06
C VAL A 71 16.05 3.54 18.26
N ILE A 72 17.31 3.97 18.31
CA ILE A 72 17.74 5.00 19.24
C ILE A 72 17.65 6.35 18.51
N ASP A 73 16.87 7.27 19.07
CA ASP A 73 16.70 8.60 18.50
C ASP A 73 17.91 9.51 18.79
N ARG A 74 17.83 10.75 18.32
CA ARG A 74 18.91 11.74 18.47
C ARG A 74 19.14 12.17 19.92
N ASP A 75 18.18 11.94 20.80
CA ASP A 75 18.28 12.25 22.24
C ASP A 75 18.76 11.03 23.04
N GLY A 76 19.15 9.94 22.38
CA GLY A 76 19.56 8.69 23.03
C GLY A 76 18.39 7.88 23.60
N ARG A 77 17.14 8.22 23.25
CA ARG A 77 15.96 7.51 23.75
C ARG A 77 15.53 6.42 22.78
N VAL A 78 14.87 5.40 23.34
CA VAL A 78 14.30 4.30 22.54
C VAL A 78 13.02 4.77 21.86
N SER A 79 12.99 4.66 20.54
CA SER A 79 11.83 4.86 19.69
C SER A 79 11.45 3.56 18.96
N HIS A 80 10.20 3.48 18.51
CA HIS A 80 9.63 2.32 17.83
C HIS A 80 8.94 2.74 16.53
N PRO A 81 9.67 3.25 15.53
CA PRO A 81 9.09 3.58 14.23
C PRO A 81 8.43 2.38 13.57
N GLY A 82 7.39 2.68 12.80
CA GLY A 82 6.66 1.68 12.02
C GLY A 82 7.32 1.42 10.66
N ARG A 83 7.36 0.15 10.27
CA ARG A 83 7.68 -0.29 8.91
C ARG A 83 6.51 -1.06 8.32
N TYR A 84 6.19 -0.76 7.07
CA TYR A 84 5.10 -1.32 6.31
C TYR A 84 5.62 -2.40 5.37
N SER A 85 4.98 -3.56 5.36
CA SER A 85 5.35 -4.68 4.49
C SER A 85 4.12 -5.40 3.96
N LEU A 86 4.22 -5.91 2.74
CA LEU A 86 3.19 -6.74 2.14
C LEU A 86 3.43 -8.21 2.47
N THR A 87 2.35 -8.97 2.69
CA THR A 87 2.41 -10.42 2.57
C THR A 87 2.49 -10.83 1.10
N SER A 88 2.83 -12.08 0.79
CA SER A 88 2.85 -12.56 -0.60
C SER A 88 1.49 -12.37 -1.29
N GLU A 89 0.39 -12.65 -0.59
CA GLU A 89 -0.98 -12.39 -1.07
C GLU A 89 -1.22 -10.88 -1.29
N GLY A 90 -0.80 -10.03 -0.35
CA GLY A 90 -0.93 -8.58 -0.50
C GLY A 90 -0.15 -8.00 -1.66
N HIS A 91 1.04 -8.56 -1.94
CA HIS A 91 1.87 -8.20 -3.08
C HIS A 91 1.17 -8.53 -4.40
N ALA A 92 0.63 -9.74 -4.53
CA ALA A 92 -0.12 -10.16 -5.71
C ALA A 92 -1.34 -9.27 -5.95
N MET A 93 -2.15 -9.03 -4.91
CA MET A 93 -3.35 -8.20 -5.03
C MET A 93 -2.99 -6.77 -5.44
N LEU A 94 -1.98 -6.17 -4.82
CA LEU A 94 -1.60 -4.79 -5.11
C LEU A 94 -0.96 -4.62 -6.49
N THR A 95 -0.26 -5.65 -6.98
CA THR A 95 0.26 -5.70 -8.36
C THR A 95 -0.88 -5.72 -9.37
N GLU A 96 -1.88 -6.59 -9.16
CA GLU A 96 -3.07 -6.66 -10.03
C GLU A 96 -3.79 -5.31 -10.06
N TRP A 97 -4.00 -4.69 -8.90
CA TRP A 97 -4.59 -3.37 -8.81
C TRP A 97 -3.81 -2.31 -9.59
N LEU A 98 -2.48 -2.26 -9.44
CA LEU A 98 -1.63 -1.28 -10.12
C LEU A 98 -1.69 -1.45 -11.64
N ASN A 99 -1.66 -2.70 -12.13
CA ASN A 99 -1.78 -2.98 -13.56
C ASN A 99 -3.15 -2.55 -14.11
N SER A 100 -4.24 -2.84 -13.38
CA SER A 100 -5.59 -2.40 -13.76
C SER A 100 -5.72 -0.87 -13.80
N PHE A 101 -5.03 -0.17 -12.90
CA PHE A 101 -5.03 1.30 -12.84
C PHE A 101 -4.26 1.91 -14.01
N VAL A 102 -3.08 1.36 -14.33
CA VAL A 102 -2.23 1.82 -15.44
C VAL A 102 -2.94 1.63 -16.77
N GLN A 103 -3.55 0.47 -17.02
CA GLN A 103 -4.26 0.20 -18.27
C GLN A 103 -5.34 1.24 -18.55
N LYS A 104 -6.19 1.54 -17.54
CA LYS A 104 -7.25 2.56 -17.68
C LYS A 104 -6.71 3.94 -18.06
N HIS A 105 -5.59 4.36 -17.49
CA HIS A 105 -5.00 5.67 -17.77
C HIS A 105 -4.28 5.73 -19.12
N THR A 106 -3.73 4.61 -19.61
CA THR A 106 -3.18 4.54 -20.98
C THR A 106 -4.30 4.65 -22.01
N ASP A 107 -5.41 3.93 -21.82
CA ASP A 107 -6.54 3.91 -22.77
C ASP A 107 -7.25 5.28 -22.88
N GLU A 108 -7.19 6.11 -21.83
CA GLU A 108 -7.73 7.48 -21.81
C GLU A 108 -6.79 8.50 -22.48
N ALA A 109 -5.48 8.23 -22.53
CA ALA A 109 -4.49 9.13 -23.13
C ALA A 109 -4.37 8.97 -24.66
N GLU A 110 -4.85 7.86 -25.21
CA GLU A 110 -4.81 7.52 -26.65
C GLU A 110 -6.10 7.89 -27.41
N LYS A 111 -7.09 8.50 -26.74
CA LYS A 111 -8.32 9.06 -27.35
C LYS A 111 -8.23 10.57 -27.51
#